data_AF-A0A948QBV5-F1
#
_entry.id   AF-A0A948QBV5-F1
#
_cell.length_a   1.000
_cell.length_b   1.000
_cell.length_c   1.000
_cell.angle_alpha   90.00
_cell.angle_beta   90.00
_cell.angle_gamma   90.00
#
_symmetry.space_group_name_H-M   'P 1'
#
loop_
_entity.id
_entity.type
_entity.pdbx_description
1 polymer ?
#
loop_
_entity_poly.entity_id
_entity_poly.type
_entity_poly.pdbx_seq_one_letter_code
_entity_poly.pdbx_strand_id
1 'polypeptide(L)' 'MGELEREFNYYLEHQKELIKKYSGKFIVIKDEAVIGEYESELEAVEETSKQHELGTFLVQKCEPGSESYTYTYHSRVAFV' A
#
# COMPACT_ATOMS: atom_id res chain seq x y z
N MET A 1 0.40 -13.42 -14.47
CA MET A 1 1.62 -12.78 -13.94
C MET A 1 1.12 -11.51 -13.31
N GLY A 2 1.11 -11.43 -11.98
CA GLY A 2 0.35 -10.41 -11.26
C GLY A 2 1.02 -9.04 -11.41
N GLU A 3 0.29 -8.05 -11.93
CA GLU A 3 0.73 -6.64 -12.02
C GLU A 3 1.36 -6.17 -10.70
N LEU A 4 0.68 -6.46 -9.59
CA LEU A 4 1.07 -6.08 -8.23
C LEU A 4 2.40 -6.65 -7.73
N GLU A 5 2.92 -7.73 -8.34
CA GLU A 5 4.20 -8.33 -7.91
C GLU A 5 5.37 -7.37 -8.18
N ARG A 6 5.32 -6.61 -9.27
CA ARG A 6 6.37 -5.63 -9.60
C ARG A 6 6.33 -4.44 -8.68
N GLU A 7 5.13 -3.90 -8.43
CA GLU A 7 4.91 -2.79 -7.50
C GLU A 7 5.35 -3.16 -6.08
N PHE A 8 5.12 -4.41 -5.68
CA PHE A 8 5.56 -4.91 -4.39
C PHE A 8 7.09 -5.05 -4.29
N ASN A 9 7.76 -5.55 -5.35
CA ASN A 9 9.22 -5.59 -5.40
C ASN A 9 9.83 -4.17 -5.36
N TYR A 10 9.30 -3.24 -6.16
CA TYR A 10 9.70 -1.83 -6.12
C TYR A 10 9.54 -1.24 -4.72
N TYR A 11 8.40 -1.50 -4.07
CA TYR A 11 8.18 -1.09 -2.70
C TYR A 11 9.23 -1.67 -1.76
N LEU A 12 9.55 -2.97 -1.85
CA LEU A 12 10.55 -3.62 -0.99
C LEU A 12 11.96 -3.03 -1.16
N GLU A 13 12.38 -2.79 -2.41
CA GLU A 13 13.69 -2.21 -2.70
C GLU A 13 13.81 -0.77 -2.17
N HIS A 14 12.75 0.02 -2.35
CA HIS A 14 12.71 1.42 -1.90
C HIS A 14 12.08 1.61 -0.51
N GLN A 15 11.71 0.54 0.19
CA GLN A 15 10.91 0.58 1.41
C GLN A 15 11.53 1.50 2.46
N LYS A 16 12.86 1.38 2.65
CA LYS A 16 13.59 2.19 3.63
C LYS A 16 13.58 3.68 3.28
N GLU A 17 13.62 4.03 2.01
CA GLU A 17 13.58 5.41 1.54
C GLU A 17 12.15 5.96 1.61
N LEU A 18 11.17 5.15 1.20
CA LEU A 18 9.76 5.49 1.24
C LEU A 18 9.26 5.68 2.67
N ILE A 19 9.65 4.82 3.60
CA ILE A 19 9.35 5.01 5.03
C ILE A 19 10.01 6.27 5.56
N LYS A 20 11.24 6.60 5.16
CA LYS A 20 11.88 7.87 5.57
C LYS A 20 11.18 9.10 4.98
N LYS A 21 10.73 9.01 3.74
CA LYS A 21 10.14 10.15 3.00
C LYS A 21 8.66 10.36 3.33
N TYR A 22 7.95 9.26 3.57
CA TYR A 22 6.50 9.18 3.79
C TYR A 22 6.18 8.55 5.15
N SER A 23 7.02 8.81 6.16
CA SER A 23 6.86 8.27 7.53
C SER A 23 5.44 8.52 8.07
N GLY A 24 4.70 7.44 8.31
CA GLY A 24 3.33 7.45 8.82
C GLY A 24 2.24 7.57 7.76
N LYS A 25 2.58 7.65 6.47
CA LYS A 25 1.63 7.87 5.38
C LYS A 25 1.34 6.61 4.58
N PHE A 26 0.22 6.59 3.88
CA PHE A 26 -0.18 5.60 2.89
C PHE A 26 0.30 6.05 1.52
N ILE A 27 1.17 5.27 0.91
CA ILE A 27 1.61 5.52 -0.46
C ILE A 27 0.88 4.60 -1.41
N VAL A 28 0.69 5.10 -2.62
CA VAL A 28 0.03 4.39 -3.71
C VAL A 28 1.08 4.18 -4.79
N ILE A 29 1.38 2.92 -5.05
CA ILE A 29 2.36 2.51 -6.05
C ILE A 29 1.60 1.88 -7.20
N LYS A 30 1.91 2.33 -8.40
CA LYS A 30 1.36 1.81 -9.65
C LYS A 30 2.43 1.89 -10.71
N ASP A 31 2.55 0.86 -11.54
CA ASP A 31 3.53 0.84 -12.64
C ASP A 31 4.98 1.09 -12.13
N GLU A 32 5.34 0.51 -10.98
CA GLU A 32 6.66 0.67 -10.35
C GLU A 32 6.99 2.13 -9.95
N ALA A 33 5.95 2.97 -9.75
CA ALA A 33 6.10 4.36 -9.34
C ALA A 33 5.11 4.77 -8.25
N VAL A 34 5.52 5.65 -7.34
CA VAL A 34 4.60 6.25 -6.36
C VAL A 34 3.78 7.32 -7.07
N ILE A 35 2.48 7.07 -7.22
CA ILE A 35 1.53 8.00 -7.86
C ILE A 35 0.78 8.86 -6.84
N GLY A 36 0.82 8.51 -5.56
CA GLY A 36 0.16 9.27 -4.51
C GLY A 36 0.70 8.96 -3.11
N GLU A 37 0.59 9.94 -2.22
CA GLU A 37 0.82 9.80 -0.78
C GLU A 37 -0.37 10.42 -0.05
N TYR A 38 -0.84 9.76 1.00
CA TYR A 38 -2.02 10.16 1.76
C TYR A 38 -1.81 9.86 3.24
N GLU A 39 -2.48 10.58 4.12
CA GLU A 39 -2.36 10.37 5.56
C GLU A 39 -3.30 9.27 6.07
N SER A 40 -4.38 8.99 5.33
CA SER A 40 -5.38 7.96 5.66
C SER A 40 -5.47 6.88 4.57
N GLU A 41 -5.65 5.63 4.99
CA GLU A 41 -5.91 4.50 4.07
C GLU A 41 -7.15 4.75 3.22
N LEU A 42 -8.23 5.19 3.88
CA LEU A 42 -9.51 5.46 3.24
C LEU A 42 -9.36 6.50 2.14
N GLU A 43 -8.67 7.61 2.44
CA GLU A 43 -8.40 8.67 1.45
C GLU A 43 -7.54 8.16 0.31
N ALA A 44 -6.50 7.36 0.59
CA ALA A 44 -5.64 6.79 -0.44
C ALA A 44 -6.43 5.93 -1.41
N VAL A 45 -7.29 5.05 -0.88
CA VAL A 45 -8.11 4.15 -1.68
C VAL A 45 -9.20 4.92 -2.41
N GLU A 46 -9.92 5.83 -1.75
CA GLU A 46 -11.01 6.58 -2.37
C GLU A 46 -10.52 7.54 -3.47
N GLU A 47 -9.49 8.35 -3.20
CA GLU A 47 -8.95 9.30 -4.19
C GLU A 47 -8.31 8.57 -5.36
N THR A 48 -7.59 7.49 -5.09
CA THR A 48 -6.97 6.71 -6.16
C THR A 48 -8.03 5.94 -6.95
N SER A 49 -9.04 5.38 -6.31
CA SER A 49 -10.17 4.68 -6.96
C SER A 49 -10.95 5.59 -7.93
N LYS A 50 -11.00 6.90 -7.67
CA LYS A 50 -11.60 7.88 -8.58
C LYS A 50 -10.80 8.07 -9.88
N GLN A 51 -9.48 7.89 -9.82
CA GLN A 51 -8.57 8.13 -10.96
C GLN A 51 -8.05 6.84 -11.62
N HIS A 52 -8.05 5.73 -10.88
CA HIS A 52 -7.50 4.44 -11.26
C HIS A 52 -8.36 3.30 -10.71
N GLU A 53 -8.47 2.20 -11.46
CA GLU A 53 -9.31 1.07 -11.06
C GLU A 53 -8.70 0.28 -9.87
N LEU A 54 -9.54 -0.06 -8.89
CA LEU A 54 -9.15 -0.88 -7.73
C LEU A 54 -8.60 -2.23 -8.19
N GLY A 55 -7.41 -2.59 -7.70
CA GLY A 55 -6.69 -3.79 -8.14
C GLY A 55 -5.61 -3.53 -9.19
N THR A 56 -5.50 -2.30 -9.71
CA THR A 56 -4.41 -1.84 -10.61
C THR A 56 -3.33 -1.02 -9.91
N PHE A 57 -3.39 -0.91 -8.58
CA PHE A 57 -2.43 -0.17 -7.76
C PHE A 57 -2.28 -0.81 -6.39
N LEU A 58 -1.08 -0.67 -5.81
CA LEU A 58 -0.73 -1.12 -4.48
C LEU A 58 -0.79 0.04 -3.49
N VAL A 59 -1.70 -0.03 -2.50
CA VAL A 59 -1.71 0.91 -1.36
C VAL A 59 -0.93 0.29 -0.21
N GLN A 60 0.07 1.01 0.29
CA GLN A 60 0.95 0.51 1.34
C GLN A 60 1.25 1.58 2.38
N LYS A 61 1.03 1.24 3.65
CA LYS A 61 1.35 2.11 4.78
C LYS A 61 2.86 2.10 5.05
N CYS A 62 3.47 3.28 5.11
CA CYS A 62 4.87 3.53 5.41
C CYS A 62 5.05 3.93 6.87
N GLU A 63 4.73 3.05 7.83
CA GLU A 63 4.90 3.38 9.25
C GLU A 63 6.27 2.98 9.83
N PRO A 64 6.95 3.87 10.57
CA PRO A 64 8.20 3.56 11.27
C PRO A 64 8.00 2.86 12.64
N GLY A 65 6.77 2.48 13.00
CA GLY A 65 6.46 1.85 14.28
C GLY A 65 6.01 0.40 14.10
N SER A 66 6.63 -0.53 14.83
CA SER A 66 6.30 -1.96 14.92
C SER A 66 4.90 -2.27 15.51
N GLU A 67 3.93 -1.37 15.36
CA GLU A 67 2.68 -1.36 16.13
C GLU A 67 1.44 -1.63 15.27
N SER A 68 1.52 -1.49 13.94
CA SER A 68 0.39 -1.70 13.04
C SER A 68 0.44 -3.05 12.33
N TYR A 69 0.83 -4.11 13.04
CA TYR A 69 0.56 -5.49 12.62
C TYR A 69 -0.92 -5.87 12.85
N THR A 70 -1.86 -4.92 12.69
CA THR A 70 -3.28 -5.24 12.52
C THR A 70 -3.44 -5.76 11.10
N TYR A 71 -3.00 -6.99 10.93
CA TYR A 71 -3.38 -7.84 9.82
C TYR A 71 -4.90 -7.98 9.87
N THR A 72 -5.63 -7.08 9.22
CA THR A 72 -7.03 -7.33 8.87
C THR A 72 -7.01 -8.27 7.67
N TYR A 73 -6.55 -9.51 7.91
CA TYR A 73 -6.90 -10.61 7.04
C TYR A 73 -8.43 -10.73 7.11
N HIS A 74 -9.11 -10.23 6.09
CA HIS A 74 -10.46 -10.69 5.76
C HIS A 74 -10.40 -12.12 5.17
N SER A 75 -9.57 -13.01 5.74
CA SER A 75 -9.67 -14.43 5.47
C SER A 75 -10.89 -14.93 6.23
N ARG A 76 -11.89 -15.42 5.50
CA ARG A 76 -12.93 -16.25 6.09
C ARG A 76 -12.24 -17.51 6.63
N VAL A 77 -11.83 -17.46 7.88
CA VAL A 77 -11.43 -18.65 8.63
C VAL A 77 -12.70 -19.47 8.79
N ALA A 78 -12.88 -20.47 7.94
CA ALA A 78 -13.69 -21.62 8.30
C ALA A 78 -12.93 -22.34 9.42
N PHE A 79 -13.32 -22.07 10.67
CA PHE A 79 -12.99 -22.96 11.77
C PHE A 79 -13.69 -24.29 11.48
N VAL A 80 -12.92 -25.34 11.20
CA VAL A 80 -13.36 -26.74 11.24
C VAL A 80 -12.97 -27.35 12.57
#